data_AF-L2GLF6-F1
#
_entry.id   AF-L2GLF6-F1
#
_cell.length_a   1.000
_cell.length_b   1.000
_cell.length_c   1.000
_cell.angle_alpha   90.00
_cell.angle_beta   90.00
_cell.angle_gamma   90.00
#
_symmetry.space_group_name_H-M   'P 1'
#
loop_
_entity.id
_entity.type
_entity.pdbx_description
1 polymer ?
#
loop_
_entity_poly.entity_id
_entity_poly.type
_entity_poly.pdbx_seq_one_letter_code
_entity_poly.pdbx_strand_id
1 'polypeptide(L)'
;MNVEDRLSLIVRNLQEVEGQEELRKILCERDPRIYWGTATTGKPHIAYFVPLLKIRDFLNAGCEVTILLADIHAFLDNLKAPIEKINSRVVYYEQIIKAILKRLGCGHKQAEVCQGIRLSAVKPIHL
;
A
#
# COMPACT_ATOMS: atom_id res chain seq x y z
N MET A 1 -15.99 -2.82 15.06
CA MET A 1 -16.44 -1.82 14.07
C MET A 1 -17.48 -2.49 13.19
N ASN A 2 -18.61 -1.84 12.96
CA ASN A 2 -19.62 -2.35 12.03
C ASN A 2 -19.18 -2.10 10.56
N VAL A 3 -19.94 -2.61 9.59
CA VAL A 3 -19.61 -2.46 8.16
C VAL A 3 -19.58 -0.99 7.72
N GLU A 4 -20.48 -0.16 8.24
CA GLU A 4 -20.57 1.26 7.88
C GLU A 4 -19.38 2.07 8.40
N ASP A 5 -18.92 1.80 9.63
CA ASP A 5 -17.73 2.41 10.21
C ASP A 5 -16.47 2.05 9.42
N ARG A 6 -16.37 0.79 8.98
CA ARG A 6 -15.27 0.30 8.13
C ARG A 6 -15.30 0.99 6.78
N LEU A 7 -16.46 1.05 6.15
CA LEU A 7 -16.64 1.71 4.86
C LEU A 7 -16.26 3.18 4.97
N SER A 8 -16.78 3.89 5.97
CA SER A 8 -16.44 5.30 6.26
C SER A 8 -14.94 5.53 6.42
N LEU A 9 -14.25 4.65 7.18
CA LEU A 9 -12.79 4.73 7.33
C LEU A 9 -12.04 4.47 6.03
N ILE A 10 -12.52 3.56 5.18
CA ILE A 10 -11.89 3.28 3.88
C ILE A 10 -12.07 4.49 2.94
N VAL A 11 -13.27 5.06 2.85
CA VAL A 11 -13.59 6.10 1.86
C VAL A 11 -13.25 7.52 2.29
N ARG A 12 -13.07 7.79 3.59
CA ARG A 12 -12.78 9.17 4.05
C ARG A 12 -11.53 9.74 3.38
N ASN A 13 -11.61 11.04 3.07
CA ASN A 13 -10.56 11.84 2.45
C ASN A 13 -10.12 11.36 1.06
N LEU A 14 -10.83 10.41 0.43
CA LEU A 14 -10.67 10.12 -0.99
C LEU A 14 -11.46 11.14 -1.81
N GLN A 15 -10.91 11.53 -2.95
CA GLN A 15 -11.59 12.43 -3.89
C GLN A 15 -12.70 11.70 -4.65
N GLU A 16 -12.52 10.41 -4.93
CA GLU A 16 -13.42 9.58 -5.72
C GLU A 16 -13.35 8.14 -5.25
N VAL A 17 -14.47 7.41 -5.36
CA VAL A 17 -14.60 5.99 -5.01
C VAL A 17 -15.40 5.29 -6.08
N GLU A 18 -14.74 4.44 -6.85
CA GLU A 18 -15.40 3.55 -7.81
C GLU A 18 -15.75 2.22 -7.14
N GLY A 19 -16.96 1.70 -7.41
CA GLY A 19 -17.38 0.38 -6.90
C GLY A 19 -17.74 0.33 -5.41
N GLN A 20 -18.21 1.43 -4.81
CA GLN A 20 -18.56 1.50 -3.39
C GLN A 20 -19.57 0.43 -2.95
N GLU A 21 -20.58 0.14 -3.77
CA GLU A 21 -21.58 -0.90 -3.47
C GLU A 21 -20.95 -2.31 -3.42
N GLU A 22 -19.99 -2.59 -4.29
CA GLU A 22 -19.29 -3.87 -4.31
C GLU A 22 -18.35 -3.99 -3.11
N LEU A 23 -17.65 -2.91 -2.76
CA LEU A 23 -16.87 -2.84 -1.53
C LEU A 23 -17.73 -3.11 -0.29
N ARG A 24 -18.95 -2.57 -0.24
CA ARG A 24 -19.91 -2.80 0.85
C ARG A 24 -20.26 -4.28 0.98
N LYS A 25 -20.53 -4.98 -0.13
CA LYS A 25 -20.79 -6.43 -0.14
C LYS A 25 -19.58 -7.22 0.35
N ILE A 26 -18.39 -6.91 -0.16
CA ILE A 26 -17.14 -7.56 0.27
C ILE A 26 -16.94 -7.41 1.78
N LEU A 27 -17.17 -6.22 2.33
CA LEU A 27 -17.04 -5.94 3.76
C LEU A 27 -18.02 -6.73 4.65
N CYS A 28 -19.16 -7.19 4.10
CA CYS A 28 -20.11 -8.06 4.80
C CYS A 28 -19.61 -9.52 4.84
N GLU A 29 -18.82 -9.94 3.86
CA GLU A 29 -18.40 -11.35 3.69
C GLU A 29 -16.99 -11.61 4.22
N ARG A 30 -16.06 -10.67 4.03
CA ARG A 30 -14.63 -10.85 4.32
C ARG A 30 -13.88 -9.53 4.53
N ASP A 31 -12.61 -9.65 4.87
CA ASP A 31 -11.68 -8.51 4.89
C ASP A 31 -11.22 -8.19 3.45
N PRO A 32 -11.36 -6.93 2.98
CA PRO A 32 -10.89 -6.53 1.66
C PRO A 32 -9.37 -6.60 1.57
N ARG A 33 -8.87 -7.01 0.40
CA ARG A 33 -7.45 -6.93 0.04
C ARG A 33 -7.22 -5.66 -0.76
N ILE A 34 -6.30 -4.83 -0.30
CA ILE A 34 -5.97 -3.54 -0.90
C ILE A 34 -4.51 -3.54 -1.31
N TYR A 35 -4.25 -3.03 -2.50
CA TYR A 35 -2.93 -2.86 -3.05
C TYR A 35 -2.63 -1.37 -3.24
N TRP A 36 -1.42 -0.94 -2.85
CA TRP A 36 -0.90 0.39 -3.19
C TRP A 36 0.53 0.26 -3.70
N GLY A 37 0.79 0.79 -4.90
CA GLY A 37 2.10 0.77 -5.54
C GLY A 37 2.82 2.11 -5.46
N THR A 38 4.14 2.07 -5.27
CA THR A 38 5.01 3.25 -5.33
C THR A 38 6.29 2.94 -6.12
N ALA A 39 6.63 3.84 -7.06
CA ALA A 39 7.85 3.74 -7.83
C ALA A 39 9.05 4.24 -7.01
N THR A 40 10.15 3.47 -7.02
CA THR A 40 11.36 3.73 -6.24
C THR A 40 12.36 4.62 -7.00
N THR A 41 11.88 5.70 -7.63
CA THR A 41 12.68 6.58 -8.51
C THR A 41 13.35 7.74 -7.79
N GLY A 42 12.73 8.27 -6.72
CA GLY A 42 13.15 9.48 -6.01
C GLY A 42 13.53 9.26 -4.55
N LYS A 43 13.49 10.32 -3.74
CA LYS A 43 13.62 10.25 -2.27
C LYS A 43 12.25 10.58 -1.66
N PRO A 44 11.67 9.72 -0.81
CA PRO A 44 10.44 10.06 -0.10
C PRO A 44 10.61 11.33 0.72
N HIS A 45 9.67 12.25 0.57
CA HIS A 45 9.56 13.50 1.32
C HIS A 45 8.25 13.53 2.13
N ILE A 46 7.97 14.63 2.83
CA ILE A 46 6.80 14.74 3.74
C ILE A 46 5.45 14.42 3.08
N ALA A 47 5.27 14.66 1.77
CA ALA A 47 4.01 14.30 1.11
C ALA A 47 3.73 12.77 1.06
N TYR A 48 4.71 11.90 1.34
CA TYR A 48 4.46 10.45 1.51
C TYR A 48 3.59 10.14 2.74
N PHE A 49 3.43 11.06 3.69
CA PHE A 49 2.48 10.88 4.78
C PHE A 49 1.03 10.79 4.29
N VAL A 50 0.67 11.47 3.19
CA VAL A 50 -0.70 11.46 2.67
C VAL A 50 -1.18 10.03 2.33
N PRO A 51 -0.50 9.27 1.44
CA PRO A 51 -0.90 7.89 1.16
C PRO A 51 -0.71 6.96 2.37
N LEU A 52 0.32 7.18 3.20
CA LEU A 52 0.57 6.32 4.38
C LEU A 52 -0.49 6.49 5.48
N LEU A 53 -1.06 7.69 5.64
CA LEU A 53 -2.21 7.92 6.51
C LEU A 53 -3.45 7.19 6.00
N LYS A 54 -3.62 7.09 4.68
CA LYS A 54 -4.71 6.30 4.09
C LYS A 54 -4.48 4.79 4.30
N ILE A 55 -3.25 4.31 4.15
CA ILE A 55 -2.88 2.93 4.48
C ILE A 55 -3.17 2.60 5.95
N ARG A 56 -2.87 3.52 6.87
CA ARG A 56 -3.25 3.38 8.29
C ARG A 56 -4.77 3.20 8.43
N ASP A 57 -5.56 3.99 7.71
CA ASP A 57 -7.02 3.86 7.77
C ASP A 57 -7.49 2.49 7.26
N PHE A 58 -6.91 1.98 6.17
CA PHE A 58 -7.20 0.65 5.65
C PHE A 58 -6.86 -0.46 6.66
N LEU A 59 -5.68 -0.38 7.29
CA LEU A 59 -5.28 -1.34 8.33
C LEU A 59 -6.22 -1.28 9.54
N ASN A 60 -6.63 -0.09 9.96
CA ASN A 60 -7.59 0.10 11.04
C ASN A 60 -9.00 -0.38 10.68
N ALA A 61 -9.38 -0.34 9.40
CA ALA A 61 -10.60 -0.94 8.87
C ALA A 61 -10.53 -2.48 8.75
N GLY A 62 -9.40 -3.08 9.11
CA GLY A 62 -9.17 -4.53 9.07
C GLY A 62 -8.82 -5.05 7.69
N CYS A 63 -8.51 -4.19 6.72
CA CYS A 63 -8.11 -4.61 5.39
C CYS A 63 -6.73 -5.28 5.40
N GLU A 64 -6.55 -6.25 4.52
CA GLU A 64 -5.23 -6.82 4.20
C GLU A 64 -4.55 -5.90 3.17
N VAL A 65 -3.49 -5.20 3.57
CA VAL A 65 -2.83 -4.20 2.71
C VAL A 65 -1.48 -4.71 2.21
N THR A 66 -1.30 -4.70 0.89
CA THR A 66 -0.02 -4.97 0.22
C THR A 66 0.54 -3.67 -0.37
N ILE A 67 1.77 -3.33 0.00
CA ILE A 67 2.52 -2.19 -0.54
C ILE A 67 3.53 -2.72 -1.56
N LEU A 68 3.40 -2.30 -2.81
CA LEU A 68 4.33 -2.67 -3.86
C LEU A 68 5.41 -1.62 -4.08
N LEU A 69 6.66 -2.05 -3.94
CA LEU A 69 7.84 -1.28 -4.35
C LEU A 69 8.15 -1.63 -5.81
N ALA A 70 7.67 -0.78 -6.73
CA ALA A 70 7.68 -1.03 -8.16
C ALA A 70 9.07 -0.75 -8.78
N ASP A 71 10.01 -1.65 -8.53
CA ASP A 71 11.39 -1.65 -9.03
C ASP A 71 11.50 -1.77 -10.56
N ILE A 72 10.70 -2.64 -11.17
CA ILE A 72 10.64 -2.78 -12.64
C ILE A 72 10.13 -1.47 -13.28
N HIS A 73 9.08 -0.87 -12.73
CA HIS A 73 8.58 0.42 -13.22
C HIS A 73 9.65 1.51 -13.05
N ALA A 74 10.35 1.54 -11.90
CA ALA A 74 11.43 2.49 -11.66
C ALA A 74 12.63 2.29 -12.61
N PHE A 75 12.90 1.05 -13.03
CA PHE A 75 13.92 0.74 -14.03
C PHE A 75 13.50 1.23 -15.42
N LEU A 76 12.27 0.95 -15.84
CA LEU A 76 11.74 1.37 -17.13
C LEU A 76 11.65 2.90 -17.26
N ASP A 77 11.29 3.61 -16.19
CA ASP A 77 11.25 5.08 -16.15
C ASP A 77 12.64 5.72 -16.19
N ASN A 78 13.67 5.02 -15.71
CA ASN A 78 15.03 5.54 -15.64
C ASN A 78 16.05 4.51 -16.13
N LEU A 79 16.01 4.25 -17.44
CA LEU A 79 16.88 3.31 -18.16
C LEU A 79 18.39 3.61 -18.01
N LYS A 80 18.77 4.78 -17.48
CA LYS A 80 20.16 5.17 -17.21
C LYS A 80 20.64 4.79 -15.80
N ALA A 81 19.75 4.40 -14.90
CA ALA A 81 20.10 4.04 -13.53
C ALA A 81 20.57 2.57 -13.46
N PRO A 82 21.74 2.30 -12.83
CA PRO A 82 22.16 0.93 -12.57
C PRO A 82 21.15 0.18 -11.69
N ILE A 83 20.95 -1.11 -11.97
CA ILE A 83 20.00 -1.98 -11.22
C ILE A 83 20.34 -2.01 -9.72
N GLU A 84 21.63 -2.02 -9.37
CA GLU A 84 22.12 -1.98 -7.98
C GLU A 84 21.61 -0.74 -7.22
N LYS A 85 21.52 0.40 -7.91
CA LYS A 85 21.00 1.64 -7.34
C LYS A 85 19.49 1.54 -7.10
N ILE A 86 18.75 0.86 -7.98
CA ILE A 86 17.32 0.61 -7.82
C ILE A 86 17.08 -0.31 -6.62
N ASN A 87 17.84 -1.41 -6.51
CA ASN A 87 17.76 -2.32 -5.37
C ASN A 87 18.02 -1.60 -4.04
N SER A 88 19.04 -0.74 -4.00
CA SER A 88 19.34 0.08 -2.82
C SER A 88 18.19 1.03 -2.47
N ARG A 89 17.53 1.62 -3.49
CA ARG A 89 16.36 2.48 -3.29
C ARG A 89 15.14 1.70 -2.79
N VAL A 90 14.94 0.48 -3.27
CA VAL A 90 13.85 -0.39 -2.79
C VAL A 90 14.02 -0.65 -1.29
N VAL A 91 15.22 -1.03 -0.85
CA VAL A 91 15.52 -1.22 0.59
C VAL A 91 15.27 0.07 1.37
N TYR A 92 15.71 1.20 0.84
CA TYR A 92 15.50 2.51 1.48
C TYR A 92 14.01 2.88 1.62
N TYR A 93 13.20 2.65 0.59
CA TYR A 93 11.75 2.86 0.63
C TYR A 93 11.07 1.93 1.63
N GLU A 94 11.42 0.66 1.63
CA GLU A 94 10.89 -0.33 2.55
C GLU A 94 11.11 0.09 4.00
N GLN A 95 12.34 0.49 4.35
CA GLN A 95 12.70 0.92 5.70
C GLN A 95 11.92 2.16 6.14
N ILE A 96 11.82 3.17 5.26
CA ILE A 96 11.09 4.41 5.57
C ILE A 96 9.60 4.14 5.77
N ILE A 97 8.98 3.40 4.86
CA ILE A 97 7.54 3.10 4.94
C ILE A 97 7.24 2.32 6.21
N LYS A 98 8.03 1.28 6.52
CA LYS A 98 7.89 0.50 7.75
C LYS A 98 8.08 1.37 9.01
N ALA A 99 9.06 2.27 9.02
CA ALA A 99 9.30 3.17 10.14
C ALA A 99 8.13 4.14 10.37
N ILE A 100 7.59 4.73 9.30
CA ILE A 100 6.43 5.63 9.37
C ILE A 100 5.20 4.87 9.88
N LEU A 101 4.87 3.72 9.31
CA LEU A 101 3.72 2.91 9.72
C LEU A 101 3.83 2.46 11.17
N LYS A 102 5.02 2.05 11.61
CA LYS A 102 5.29 1.72 13.03
C LYS A 102 5.02 2.93 13.94
N ARG A 103 5.39 4.14 13.52
CA ARG A 103 5.16 5.36 14.31
C ARG A 103 3.70 5.81 14.31
N LEU A 104 2.96 5.54 13.24
CA LEU A 104 1.54 5.86 13.11
C LEU A 104 0.62 4.98 13.97
N GLY A 105 1.16 3.99 14.68
CA GLY A 105 0.41 3.17 15.63
C GLY A 105 -0.49 2.14 14.97
N CYS A 106 -0.20 1.72 13.74
CA CYS A 106 -0.90 0.60 13.11
C CYS A 106 -0.68 -0.65 13.97
N GLY A 107 -1.78 -1.26 14.47
CA GLY A 107 -1.75 -2.45 15.32
C GLY A 107 -1.03 -3.63 14.65
N HIS A 108 -0.78 -4.71 15.39
CA HIS A 108 0.13 -5.82 15.02
C HIS A 108 -0.12 -6.52 13.65
N LYS A 109 -1.20 -6.18 12.94
CA LYS A 109 -1.39 -6.46 11.50
C LYS A 109 -0.51 -5.50 10.67
N GLN A 110 0.72 -5.92 10.39
CA GLN A 110 1.63 -5.15 9.54
C GLN A 110 1.20 -5.25 8.08
N ALA A 111 1.21 -4.12 7.36
CA ALA A 111 1.10 -4.15 5.90
C ALA A 111 2.21 -5.02 5.32
N GLU A 112 1.87 -5.86 4.35
CA GLU A 112 2.86 -6.65 3.63
C GLU A 112 3.56 -5.73 2.63
N VAL A 113 4.89 -5.62 2.71
CA VAL A 113 5.67 -4.83 1.75
C VAL A 113 6.38 -5.78 0.80
N CYS A 114 6.05 -5.69 -0.48
CA CYS A 114 6.52 -6.58 -1.53
C CYS A 114 7.31 -5.82 -2.59
N GLN A 115 8.36 -6.45 -3.11
CA GLN A 115 9.09 -5.94 -4.28
C GLN A 115 8.37 -6.31 -5.57
N GLY A 116 8.44 -5.45 -6.60
CA GLY A 116 7.84 -5.66 -7.92
C GLY A 116 8.16 -7.02 -8.53
N ILE A 117 9.44 -7.41 -8.50
CA ILE A 117 9.91 -8.71 -8.98
C ILE A 117 9.29 -9.90 -8.22
N ARG A 118 8.85 -9.71 -6.97
CA ARG A 118 8.27 -10.77 -6.13
C ARG A 118 6.73 -10.82 -6.18
N LEU A 119 6.07 -9.98 -6.97
CA LEU A 119 4.60 -9.93 -6.99
C LEU A 119 3.97 -11.26 -7.44
N SER A 120 4.66 -12.02 -8.29
CA SER A 120 4.25 -13.37 -8.73
C SER A 120 4.27 -14.43 -7.62
N ALA A 121 4.88 -14.13 -6.46
CA ALA A 121 4.93 -15.01 -5.29
C ALA A 121 3.93 -14.61 -4.18
N VAL A 122 3.27 -13.44 -4.31
CA VAL A 122 2.22 -13.01 -3.38
C VAL A 122 0.91 -13.69 -3.79
N LYS A 123 0.12 -14.15 -2.81
CA LYS A 123 -1.18 -14.81 -3.09
C LYS A 123 -1.95 -13.99 -4.13
N PRO A 124 -2.45 -14.61 -5.22
CA PRO A 124 -3.15 -13.89 -6.26
C PRO A 124 -4.27 -13.05 -5.64
N ILE A 125 -4.24 -11.75 -5.95
CA ILE A 125 -5.38 -10.87 -5.73
C ILE A 125 -6.39 -11.30 -6.78
N HIS A 126 -7.23 -12.28 -6.45
CA HIS A 126 -8.38 -12.62 -7.26
C HIS A 126 -9.30 -11.39 -7.27
N LEU A 127 -9.25 -10.66 -8.38
CA LEU A 127 -10.26 -9.69 -8.79
C LEU A 127 -11.57 -10.43 -9.08
#